data_AF-A0A9Q0P1M7-F1
#
_entry.id   AF-A0A9Q0P1M7-F1
#
_cell.length_a   1.000
_cell.length_b   1.000
_cell.length_c   1.000
_cell.angle_alpha   90.00
_cell.angle_beta   90.00
_cell.angle_gamma   90.00
#
_symmetry.space_group_name_H-M   'P 1'
#
loop_
_entity.id
_entity.type
_entity.pdbx_description
1 polymer ?
#
loop_
_entity_poly.entity_id
_entity_poly.type
_entity_poly.pdbx_seq_one_letter_code
_entity_poly.pdbx_strand_id
1 'polypeptide(L)'
;MTHEEVESGSSSGEETGGDPAASTSDIASVKTDMEEVRAFGIDDILLLRKITRLFDNGMECREALDAIIDRCSALQNIRQAVLQYRKVVNQQHVEPRVRRVALSRGAEYLDRYFRLIAFAAYLGSEAFDGFCGQGESRMTFKSWLHQRPEVQAMKWSIRLRPGSFFTVPQEELRTPQESKHGDAVMEATVRVRNGSVLGKGSILKMYSFPGQRTSSHIQIQGAPHVYKVDGYPVYSMATPTIAGAKEMLEYLSVKPKIEGYLTRKVILTDLREEAVVYINGTPYVLRELNKPVDVLKHVGITGPVVELMEARLKEDIVTEIRQTGGRMLVHREEYNPATNQSCIIGYWENISADDVKTPAEVYAALKDEGYDITYRRIPLTREREALTSDVDAIQYCKEDCAGSYLFVSHTGFGGVGYAMAIMCIRLDAEAKFTPKISQTVVGRRSSSMSEANLPSELSDEEALRMGDYRDILSLTRVLPHGPKNKADVDIVIEKCAGAGHLRDDILYYNKELRKSCDDDDEQRAYLMDMGIKALRRYFFLITFRAYLYSTKASETKFTSWMDSRPELRHLCNNLRMDK
;
A
#
# COMPACT_ATOMS: atom_id res chain seq x y z
N MET A 1 37.49 50.58 -54.77
CA MET A 1 36.19 50.52 -55.48
C MET A 1 35.15 50.92 -54.45
N THR A 2 35.08 52.23 -54.22
CA THR A 2 33.96 53.15 -54.54
C THR A 2 32.98 53.20 -53.36
N HIS A 3 33.19 54.11 -52.39
CA HIS A 3 32.60 55.48 -52.28
C HIS A 3 31.06 55.38 -52.23
N GLU A 4 30.34 55.91 -51.23
CA GLU A 4 30.22 57.31 -50.75
C GLU A 4 29.71 57.32 -49.27
N GLU A 5 30.20 58.13 -48.31
CA GLU A 5 29.89 59.57 -48.05
C GLU A 5 28.44 59.76 -47.50
N VAL A 6 28.07 60.54 -46.47
CA VAL A 6 28.57 61.78 -45.82
C VAL A 6 28.01 61.92 -44.37
N GLU A 7 28.71 62.74 -43.61
CA GLU A 7 28.53 63.36 -42.29
C GLU A 7 27.20 64.08 -41.94
N SER A 8 27.17 64.50 -40.65
CA SER A 8 26.48 65.63 -39.99
C SER A 8 25.20 65.25 -39.22
N GLY A 9 24.99 65.59 -37.95
CA GLY A 9 25.69 66.48 -37.03
C GLY A 9 24.72 67.56 -36.51
N SER A 10 24.34 67.47 -35.21
CA SER A 10 23.77 68.55 -34.37
C SER A 10 22.35 69.06 -34.73
N SER A 11 21.50 69.61 -33.85
CA SER A 11 21.54 70.05 -32.45
C SER A 11 20.14 70.57 -32.04
N SER A 12 19.82 70.54 -30.73
CA SER A 12 18.91 71.41 -29.95
C SER A 12 17.40 71.42 -30.26
N GLY A 13 16.48 71.58 -29.30
CA GLY A 13 16.60 71.97 -27.90
C GLY A 13 15.25 71.87 -27.15
N GLU A 14 15.33 72.23 -25.87
CA GLU A 14 14.31 72.50 -24.83
C GLU A 14 13.03 73.22 -25.35
N GLU A 15 11.82 73.19 -24.75
CA GLU A 15 11.41 73.26 -23.34
C GLU A 15 9.85 73.10 -23.24
N THR A 16 9.35 72.71 -22.06
CA THR A 16 8.03 72.99 -21.41
C THR A 16 6.65 72.71 -22.08
N GLY A 17 5.86 71.86 -21.39
CA GLY A 17 4.60 72.28 -20.74
C GLY A 17 3.24 72.02 -21.44
N GLY A 18 2.38 71.21 -20.81
CA GLY A 18 0.91 71.36 -20.88
C GLY A 18 0.09 70.11 -21.24
N ASP A 19 -0.48 69.45 -20.24
CA ASP A 19 -1.77 68.72 -20.34
C ASP A 19 -2.91 69.75 -20.50
N PRO A 20 -4.07 69.47 -21.14
CA PRO A 20 -4.94 68.34 -20.79
C PRO A 20 -5.80 67.66 -21.89
N ALA A 21 -6.22 66.42 -21.59
CA ALA A 21 -7.51 65.80 -21.88
C ALA A 21 -8.12 65.86 -23.31
N ALA A 22 -8.13 64.72 -23.99
CA ALA A 22 -9.33 64.21 -24.67
C ALA A 22 -9.22 62.68 -24.85
N SER A 23 -10.10 61.98 -24.13
CA SER A 23 -10.25 60.54 -24.08
C SER A 23 -10.99 59.99 -25.30
N THR A 24 -10.34 59.12 -26.08
CA THR A 24 -11.02 58.08 -26.88
C THR A 24 -10.15 56.83 -26.92
N SER A 25 -10.60 55.84 -26.14
CA SER A 25 -10.47 54.39 -26.31
C SER A 25 -9.39 53.86 -27.24
N ASP A 26 -8.43 53.11 -26.67
CA ASP A 26 -7.96 51.88 -27.30
C ASP A 26 -7.71 50.80 -26.24
N ILE A 27 -8.40 49.69 -26.45
CA ILE A 27 -8.40 48.47 -25.65
C ILE A 27 -7.02 47.83 -25.83
N ALA A 28 -6.11 48.07 -24.89
CA ALA A 28 -4.84 47.36 -24.83
C ALA A 28 -5.07 45.98 -24.19
N SER A 29 -4.78 44.97 -25.00
CA SER A 29 -4.83 43.55 -24.70
C SER A 29 -4.25 43.20 -23.32
N VAL A 30 -5.11 42.61 -22.49
CA VAL A 30 -4.70 41.75 -21.37
C VAL A 30 -3.82 40.65 -21.97
N LYS A 31 -2.51 40.79 -21.84
CA LYS A 31 -1.57 39.69 -22.08
C LYS A 31 -1.97 38.58 -21.12
N THR A 32 -2.57 37.54 -21.68
CA THR A 32 -2.70 36.22 -21.10
C THR A 32 -1.32 35.80 -20.62
N ASP A 33 -1.14 35.73 -19.31
CA ASP A 33 -0.06 34.98 -18.69
C ASP A 33 -0.16 33.55 -19.23
N MET A 34 0.71 33.24 -20.18
CA MET A 34 0.99 31.89 -20.62
C MET A 34 1.32 31.09 -19.36
N GLU A 35 0.56 30.02 -19.11
CA GLU A 35 0.81 29.08 -18.03
C GLU A 35 2.28 28.67 -18.05
N GLU A 36 3.07 29.23 -17.13
CA GLU A 36 4.40 28.70 -16.84
C GLU A 36 4.21 27.27 -16.36
N VAL A 37 4.58 26.31 -17.21
CA VAL A 37 4.63 24.90 -16.85
C VAL A 37 5.54 24.78 -15.63
N ARG A 38 4.93 24.60 -14.45
CA ARG A 38 5.61 24.49 -13.17
C ARG A 38 6.75 23.48 -13.27
N ALA A 39 7.98 23.93 -13.05
CA ALA A 39 9.14 23.06 -13.04
C ALA A 39 9.03 22.01 -11.91
N PHE A 40 9.35 20.75 -12.23
CA PHE A 40 9.37 19.65 -11.25
C PHE A 40 10.32 20.00 -10.10
N GLY A 41 9.78 20.09 -8.89
CA GLY A 41 10.50 20.42 -7.67
C GLY A 41 10.74 19.22 -6.77
N ILE A 42 11.49 19.43 -5.69
CA ILE A 42 11.75 18.39 -4.69
C ILE A 42 10.45 17.88 -4.04
N ASP A 43 9.44 18.74 -3.93
CA ASP A 43 8.13 18.41 -3.36
C ASP A 43 7.27 17.52 -4.26
N ASP A 44 7.66 17.32 -5.52
CA ASP A 44 6.96 16.45 -6.47
C ASP A 44 7.42 14.98 -6.37
N ILE A 45 8.48 14.71 -5.59
CA ILE A 45 8.90 13.35 -5.28
C ILE A 45 7.96 12.75 -4.23
N LEU A 46 7.05 11.87 -4.69
CA LEU A 46 6.02 11.22 -3.86
C LEU A 46 6.57 10.56 -2.59
N LEU A 47 7.74 9.92 -2.68
CA LEU A 47 8.38 9.28 -1.53
C LEU A 47 8.55 10.24 -0.34
N LEU A 48 8.87 11.50 -0.62
CA LEU A 48 9.11 12.51 0.40
C LEU A 48 7.81 12.97 1.07
N ARG A 49 6.69 13.00 0.33
CA ARG A 49 5.36 13.23 0.92
C ARG A 49 4.94 12.05 1.79
N LYS A 50 5.20 10.83 1.35
CA LYS A 50 4.84 9.62 2.10
C LYS A 50 5.54 9.56 3.46
N ILE A 51 6.83 9.85 3.53
CA ILE A 51 7.54 9.84 4.81
C ILE A 51 7.07 10.95 5.75
N THR A 52 6.78 12.16 5.26
CA THR A 52 6.29 13.22 6.15
C THR A 52 4.92 12.89 6.73
N ARG A 53 4.02 12.26 5.96
CA ARG A 53 2.71 11.80 6.44
C ARG A 53 2.80 10.76 7.57
N LEU A 54 3.92 10.04 7.73
CA LEU A 54 4.07 9.05 8.80
C LEU A 54 4.36 9.64 10.18
N PHE A 55 4.74 10.92 10.25
CA PHE A 55 5.12 11.58 11.49
C PHE A 55 4.14 12.69 11.81
N ASP A 56 3.81 12.88 13.09
CA ASP A 56 2.82 13.88 13.52
C ASP A 56 3.20 15.30 13.09
N ASN A 57 4.46 15.70 13.33
CA ASN A 57 5.04 16.98 12.92
C ASN A 57 5.91 16.84 11.66
N GLY A 58 5.60 15.88 10.78
CA GLY A 58 6.49 15.51 9.68
C GLY A 58 6.73 16.64 8.67
N MET A 59 5.74 17.49 8.45
CA MET A 59 5.84 18.64 7.55
C MET A 59 6.72 19.74 8.14
N GLU A 60 6.47 20.11 9.39
CA GLU A 60 7.22 21.11 10.15
C GLU A 60 8.69 20.69 10.31
N CYS A 61 8.92 19.41 10.63
CA CYS A 61 10.27 18.85 10.71
C CYS A 61 10.99 18.93 9.35
N ARG A 62 10.29 18.69 8.24
CA ARG A 62 10.87 18.79 6.90
C ARG A 62 11.16 20.24 6.53
N GLU A 63 10.26 21.18 6.82
CA GLU A 63 10.48 22.60 6.54
C GLU A 63 11.68 23.16 7.33
N ALA A 64 11.78 22.80 8.60
CA ALA A 64 12.94 23.16 9.43
C ALA A 64 14.25 22.56 8.87
N LEU A 65 14.22 21.30 8.45
CA LEU A 65 15.36 20.64 7.81
C LEU A 65 15.75 21.33 6.50
N ASP A 66 14.78 21.69 5.65
CA ASP A 66 15.01 22.31 4.36
C ASP A 66 15.70 23.67 4.51
N ALA A 67 15.28 24.47 5.49
CA ALA A 67 15.93 25.72 5.86
C ALA A 67 17.37 25.51 6.33
N ILE A 68 17.65 24.45 7.09
CA ILE A 68 19.02 24.10 7.51
C ILE A 68 19.87 23.69 6.30
N ILE A 69 19.33 22.86 5.41
CA ILE A 69 20.02 22.45 4.18
C ILE A 69 20.38 23.67 3.31
N ASP A 70 19.49 24.65 3.23
CA ASP A 70 19.75 25.90 2.48
C ASP A 70 20.85 26.74 3.13
N ARG A 71 20.90 26.81 4.46
CA ARG A 71 22.01 27.47 5.17
C ARG A 71 23.34 26.75 4.98
N CYS A 72 23.33 25.44 4.76
CA CYS A 72 24.51 24.62 4.47
C CYS A 72 24.86 24.54 2.97
N SER A 73 24.20 25.32 2.11
CA SER A 73 24.31 25.21 0.64
C SER A 73 25.68 25.59 0.07
N ALA A 74 26.53 26.28 0.84
CA ALA A 74 27.86 26.74 0.40
C ALA A 74 28.79 25.60 -0.10
N LEU A 75 28.61 24.38 0.42
CA LEU A 75 29.35 23.20 -0.04
C LEU A 75 28.55 22.39 -1.07
N GLN A 76 27.38 21.89 -0.65
CA GLN A 76 26.51 21.07 -1.48
C GLN A 76 25.09 21.11 -0.91
N ASN A 77 24.13 21.64 -1.67
CA ASN A 77 22.73 21.48 -1.35
C ASN A 77 22.24 20.11 -1.87
N ILE A 78 21.88 19.22 -0.95
CA ILE A 78 21.48 17.85 -1.30
C ILE A 78 20.13 17.80 -2.04
N ARG A 79 19.22 18.76 -1.80
CA ARG A 79 17.93 18.84 -2.51
C ARG A 79 18.15 19.24 -3.96
N GLN A 80 19.01 20.23 -4.19
CA GLN A 80 19.42 20.63 -5.54
C GLN A 80 20.18 19.50 -6.25
N ALA A 81 21.04 18.75 -5.55
CA ALA A 81 21.75 17.61 -6.12
C ALA A 81 20.79 16.54 -6.67
N VAL A 82 19.73 16.19 -5.92
CA VAL A 82 18.70 15.25 -6.39
C VAL A 82 18.07 15.73 -7.70
N LEU A 83 17.68 17.01 -7.78
CA LEU A 83 17.08 17.58 -8.98
C LEU A 83 18.06 17.64 -10.17
N GLN A 84 19.34 17.92 -9.92
CA GLN A 84 20.38 17.90 -10.95
C GLN A 84 20.58 16.51 -11.53
N TYR A 85 20.67 15.46 -10.70
CA TYR A 85 20.77 14.09 -11.19
C TYR A 85 19.49 13.64 -11.92
N ARG A 86 18.30 14.05 -11.44
CA ARG A 86 17.04 13.84 -12.17
C ARG A 86 17.09 14.47 -13.56
N LYS A 87 17.61 15.69 -13.70
CA LYS A 87 17.80 16.33 -15.01
C LYS A 87 18.70 15.49 -15.92
N VAL A 88 19.85 15.02 -15.43
CA VAL A 88 20.78 14.18 -16.21
C VAL A 88 20.14 12.85 -16.63
N VAL A 89 19.38 12.21 -15.73
CA VAL A 89 18.69 10.94 -16.04
C VAL A 89 17.69 11.11 -17.19
N ASN A 90 16.99 12.24 -17.24
CA ASN A 90 15.97 12.53 -18.25
C ASN A 90 16.49 13.30 -19.48
N GLN A 91 17.78 13.62 -19.56
CA GLN A 91 18.35 14.27 -20.74
C GLN A 91 18.30 13.32 -21.95
N GLN A 92 17.83 13.87 -23.07
CA GLN A 92 17.85 13.18 -24.36
C GLN A 92 19.32 12.97 -24.78
N HIS A 93 19.60 11.82 -25.41
CA HIS A 93 20.93 11.43 -25.93
C HIS A 93 22.05 11.16 -24.89
N VAL A 94 21.75 11.08 -23.60
CA VAL A 94 22.73 10.63 -22.60
C VAL A 94 23.03 9.14 -22.77
N GLU A 95 24.32 8.78 -22.78
CA GLU A 95 24.77 7.38 -22.85
C GLU A 95 24.18 6.54 -21.70
N PRO A 96 23.77 5.28 -21.96
CA PRO A 96 23.18 4.40 -20.94
C PRO A 96 24.05 4.22 -19.68
N ARG A 97 25.38 4.21 -19.82
CA ARG A 97 26.31 4.12 -18.68
C ARG A 97 26.27 5.38 -17.82
N VAL A 98 26.29 6.56 -18.44
CA VAL A 98 26.22 7.85 -17.72
C VAL A 98 24.88 7.97 -17.01
N ARG A 99 23.77 7.59 -17.67
CA ARG A 99 22.43 7.55 -17.06
C ARG A 99 22.41 6.66 -15.82
N ARG A 100 22.98 5.45 -15.88
CA ARG A 100 23.06 4.53 -14.73
C ARG A 100 23.87 5.11 -13.56
N VAL A 101 25.01 5.73 -13.84
CA VAL A 101 25.83 6.39 -12.80
C VAL A 101 25.11 7.57 -12.17
N ALA A 102 24.44 8.40 -12.99
CA ALA A 102 23.64 9.52 -12.52
C ALA A 102 22.47 9.06 -11.64
N LEU A 103 21.80 7.98 -12.04
CA LEU A 103 20.71 7.38 -11.29
C LEU A 103 21.17 6.87 -9.93
N SER A 104 22.28 6.13 -9.89
CA SER A 104 22.88 5.64 -8.65
C SER A 104 23.27 6.78 -7.70
N ARG A 105 23.97 7.80 -8.21
CA ARG A 105 24.36 8.97 -7.40
C ARG A 105 23.15 9.77 -6.92
N GLY A 106 22.15 9.98 -7.78
CA GLY A 106 20.90 10.62 -7.42
C GLY A 106 20.20 9.88 -6.28
N ALA A 107 20.11 8.55 -6.39
CA ALA A 107 19.52 7.70 -5.35
C ALA A 107 20.25 7.80 -4.01
N GLU A 108 21.58 7.93 -4.00
CA GLU A 108 22.33 8.17 -2.76
C GLU A 108 22.01 9.53 -2.11
N TYR A 109 21.88 10.60 -2.90
CA TYR A 109 21.47 11.91 -2.38
C TYR A 109 20.04 11.88 -1.83
N LEU A 110 19.14 11.17 -2.52
CA LEU A 110 17.77 10.97 -2.05
C LEU A 110 17.72 10.14 -0.75
N ASP A 111 18.52 9.06 -0.64
CA ASP A 111 18.65 8.27 0.61
C ASP A 111 19.15 9.14 1.77
N ARG A 112 20.14 10.03 1.53
CA ARG A 112 20.64 10.95 2.56
C ARG A 112 19.58 11.95 3.00
N TYR A 113 18.88 12.58 2.07
CA TYR A 113 17.81 13.52 2.40
C TYR A 113 16.64 12.84 3.13
N PHE A 114 16.22 11.68 2.66
CA PHE A 114 15.20 10.84 3.32
C PHE A 114 15.58 10.52 4.78
N ARG A 115 16.84 10.17 5.04
CA ARG A 115 17.32 9.90 6.41
C ARG A 115 17.34 11.14 7.27
N LEU A 116 17.65 12.31 6.72
CA LEU A 116 17.61 13.56 7.45
C LEU A 116 16.18 13.95 7.82
N ILE A 117 15.19 13.68 6.97
CA ILE A 117 13.77 13.87 7.32
C ILE A 117 13.41 12.97 8.51
N ALA A 118 13.77 11.68 8.45
CA ALA A 118 13.55 10.75 9.57
C ALA A 118 14.28 11.21 10.85
N PHE A 119 15.49 11.76 10.72
CA PHE A 119 16.25 12.27 11.85
C PHE A 119 15.61 13.54 12.45
N ALA A 120 15.14 14.47 11.62
CA ALA A 120 14.42 15.65 12.09
C ALA A 120 13.13 15.27 12.83
N ALA A 121 12.38 14.31 12.31
CA ALA A 121 11.20 13.76 13.00
C ALA A 121 11.56 13.07 14.33
N TYR A 122 12.68 12.35 14.39
CA TYR A 122 13.19 11.77 15.64
C TYR A 122 13.50 12.85 16.68
N LEU A 123 14.20 13.92 16.29
CA LEU A 123 14.54 15.04 17.18
C LEU A 123 13.30 15.76 17.72
N GLY A 124 12.21 15.80 16.95
CA GLY A 124 10.93 16.37 17.36
C GLY A 124 10.00 15.39 18.09
N SER A 125 10.43 14.15 18.34
CA SER A 125 9.62 13.12 19.00
C SER A 125 10.02 12.94 20.46
N GLU A 126 9.10 12.41 21.27
CA GLU A 126 9.34 12.05 22.68
C GLU A 126 10.46 11.01 22.89
N ALA A 127 10.89 10.34 21.81
CA ALA A 127 11.99 9.38 21.86
C ALA A 127 13.36 10.05 22.00
N PHE A 128 13.51 11.30 21.54
CA PHE A 128 14.74 12.07 21.66
C PHE A 128 14.81 12.80 23.00
N ASP A 129 15.93 12.65 23.68
CA ASP A 129 16.14 13.09 25.06
C ASP A 129 16.93 14.41 25.21
N GLY A 130 17.14 15.15 24.12
CA GLY A 130 18.06 16.29 24.13
C GLY A 130 17.52 17.58 24.79
N PHE A 131 18.21 18.05 25.85
CA PHE A 131 18.21 19.36 26.55
C PHE A 131 16.88 20.07 26.92
N CYS A 132 15.75 19.69 26.34
CA CYS A 132 14.42 20.28 26.53
C CYS A 132 13.49 19.38 27.36
N GLY A 133 14.03 18.58 28.28
CA GLY A 133 13.33 18.09 29.49
C GLY A 133 12.09 17.18 29.34
N GLN A 134 11.68 16.75 28.15
CA GLN A 134 10.41 16.00 27.96
C GLN A 134 10.54 14.57 27.39
N GLY A 135 11.73 14.12 27.00
CA GLY A 135 11.92 12.77 26.45
C GLY A 135 12.01 11.68 27.53
N GLU A 136 10.92 10.94 27.76
CA GLU A 136 10.88 9.86 28.77
C GLU A 136 11.63 8.60 28.34
N SER A 137 11.76 8.33 27.03
CA SER A 137 12.19 7.02 26.51
C SER A 137 13.70 6.85 26.25
N ARG A 138 14.53 7.92 26.32
CA ARG A 138 16.00 7.91 26.08
C ARG A 138 16.48 6.94 24.99
N MET A 139 15.88 7.01 23.81
CA MET A 139 16.12 6.03 22.75
C MET A 139 17.07 6.60 21.70
N THR A 140 18.09 5.86 21.28
CA THR A 140 18.95 6.29 20.17
C THR A 140 18.20 6.34 18.83
N PHE A 141 18.60 7.25 17.92
CA PHE A 141 18.05 7.31 16.56
C PHE A 141 18.08 5.95 15.83
N LYS A 142 19.17 5.18 16.04
CA LYS A 142 19.28 3.83 15.49
C LYS A 142 18.13 2.96 15.99
N SER A 143 17.92 2.86 17.30
CA SER A 143 16.83 2.05 17.87
C SER A 143 15.46 2.53 17.41
N TRP A 144 15.24 3.84 17.39
CA TRP A 144 13.99 4.46 16.94
C TRP A 144 13.66 4.10 15.48
N LEU A 145 14.65 4.19 14.60
CA LEU A 145 14.49 3.80 13.20
C LEU A 145 14.28 2.29 13.02
N HIS A 146 14.83 1.46 13.92
CA HIS A 146 14.63 0.01 13.89
C HIS A 146 13.17 -0.40 14.20
N GLN A 147 12.46 0.42 14.98
CA GLN A 147 11.06 0.19 15.34
C GLN A 147 10.07 0.65 14.26
N ARG A 148 10.56 1.20 13.14
CA ARG A 148 9.75 1.76 12.05
C ARG A 148 10.00 1.02 10.73
N PRO A 149 9.46 -0.20 10.58
CA PRO A 149 9.65 -1.01 9.36
C PRO A 149 9.17 -0.29 8.09
N GLU A 150 8.15 0.55 8.17
CA GLU A 150 7.66 1.35 7.05
C GLU A 150 8.68 2.34 6.50
N VAL A 151 9.46 2.97 7.39
CA VAL A 151 10.53 3.90 7.00
C VAL A 151 11.70 3.13 6.36
N GLN A 152 12.00 1.92 6.88
CA GLN A 152 13.03 1.07 6.31
C GLN A 152 12.65 0.53 4.92
N ALA A 153 11.40 0.12 4.73
CA ALA A 153 10.90 -0.36 3.44
C ALA A 153 10.94 0.75 2.37
N MET A 154 10.57 1.98 2.74
CA MET A 154 10.71 3.14 1.85
C MET A 154 12.16 3.40 1.48
N LYS A 155 13.09 3.37 2.46
CA LYS A 155 14.52 3.49 2.20
C LYS A 155 15.04 2.38 1.27
N TRP A 156 14.60 1.14 1.47
CA TRP A 156 14.96 0.01 0.61
C TRP A 156 14.46 0.23 -0.82
N SER A 157 13.26 0.80 -0.99
CA SER A 157 12.70 1.08 -2.31
C SER A 157 13.54 2.08 -3.14
N ILE A 158 14.19 3.07 -2.49
CA ILE A 158 15.15 3.98 -3.15
C ILE A 158 16.27 3.20 -3.82
N ARG A 159 16.76 2.13 -3.16
CA ARG A 159 17.86 1.31 -3.64
C ARG A 159 17.41 0.30 -4.70
N LEU A 160 16.23 -0.28 -4.52
CA LEU A 160 15.73 -1.34 -5.40
C LEU A 160 15.22 -0.81 -6.74
N ARG A 161 14.56 0.36 -6.75
CA ARG A 161 13.97 0.96 -7.95
C ARG A 161 14.21 2.47 -8.01
N PRO A 162 15.47 2.92 -8.13
CA PRO A 162 15.77 4.34 -8.17
C PRO A 162 15.09 5.04 -9.37
N GLY A 163 14.93 4.36 -10.51
CA GLY A 163 14.26 4.90 -11.70
C GLY A 163 12.86 5.43 -11.41
N SER A 164 12.13 4.81 -10.48
CA SER A 164 10.77 5.25 -10.10
C SER A 164 10.69 6.65 -9.49
N PHE A 165 11.83 7.21 -9.01
CA PHE A 165 11.91 8.55 -8.44
C PHE A 165 12.61 9.57 -9.34
N PHE A 166 13.41 9.10 -10.31
CA PHE A 166 14.26 9.95 -11.16
C PHE A 166 13.81 10.00 -12.61
N THR A 167 13.01 9.06 -13.10
CA THR A 167 12.51 9.07 -14.47
C THR A 167 11.20 9.86 -14.56
N VAL A 168 11.01 10.63 -15.63
CA VAL A 168 9.73 11.24 -15.98
C VAL A 168 8.85 10.14 -16.59
N PRO A 169 7.67 9.83 -16.00
CA PRO A 169 6.72 8.91 -16.61
C PRO A 169 6.40 9.34 -18.05
N GLN A 170 6.37 8.39 -18.98
CA GLN A 170 6.03 8.66 -20.39
C GLN A 170 4.62 9.28 -20.54
N GLU A 171 3.76 9.10 -19.54
CA GLU A 171 2.43 9.71 -19.44
C GLU A 171 2.48 11.22 -19.18
N GLU A 172 3.49 11.75 -18.47
CA GLU A 172 3.72 13.20 -18.30
C GLU A 172 4.26 13.85 -19.59
N LEU A 173 4.73 13.04 -20.55
CA LEU A 173 5.16 13.48 -21.89
C LEU A 173 4.02 13.43 -22.92
N ARG A 174 2.88 12.82 -22.59
CA ARG A 174 1.68 12.92 -23.43
C ARG A 174 1.10 14.31 -23.23
N THR A 175 0.81 15.01 -24.33
CA THR A 175 0.18 16.33 -24.33
C THR A 175 -0.99 16.36 -23.35
N PRO A 176 -1.15 17.44 -22.54
CA PRO A 176 -2.37 17.61 -21.76
C PRO A 176 -3.55 17.43 -22.73
N GLN A 177 -4.39 16.41 -22.52
CA GLN A 177 -5.72 16.47 -23.12
C GLN A 177 -6.31 17.80 -22.66
N GLU A 178 -6.73 18.64 -23.60
CA GLU A 178 -7.31 19.96 -23.33
C GLU A 178 -8.28 19.84 -22.15
N SER A 179 -7.82 20.29 -20.99
CA SER A 179 -8.59 20.25 -19.77
C SER A 179 -9.74 21.21 -19.97
N LYS A 180 -10.96 20.68 -19.99
CA LYS A 180 -12.16 21.52 -19.95
C LYS A 180 -12.03 22.38 -18.70
N HIS A 181 -12.47 23.64 -18.76
CA HIS A 181 -12.32 24.65 -17.70
C HIS A 181 -12.64 24.15 -16.26
N GLY A 182 -13.49 23.10 -16.11
CA GLY A 182 -13.76 22.44 -14.83
C GLY A 182 -12.59 21.64 -14.22
N ASP A 183 -11.70 21.05 -15.02
CA ASP A 183 -10.56 20.26 -14.54
C ASP A 183 -9.45 21.16 -13.95
N ALA A 184 -9.27 22.36 -14.50
CA ALA A 184 -8.27 23.33 -14.02
C ALA A 184 -8.60 23.86 -12.61
N VAL A 185 -9.88 24.13 -12.32
CA VAL A 185 -10.33 24.59 -11.00
C VAL A 185 -10.21 23.48 -9.95
N MET A 186 -10.51 22.24 -10.33
CA MET A 186 -10.35 21.08 -9.46
C MET A 186 -8.88 20.83 -9.14
N GLU A 187 -8.01 20.88 -10.14
CA GLU A 187 -6.57 20.73 -9.94
C GLU A 187 -5.99 21.87 -9.10
N ALA A 188 -6.41 23.13 -9.32
CA ALA A 188 -5.99 24.26 -8.50
C ALA A 188 -6.36 24.07 -7.02
N THR A 189 -7.57 23.57 -6.74
CA THR A 189 -8.03 23.25 -5.38
C THR A 189 -7.13 22.21 -4.72
N VAL A 190 -6.81 21.13 -5.44
CA VAL A 190 -5.94 20.06 -4.92
C VAL A 190 -4.49 20.55 -4.70
N ARG A 191 -4.03 21.53 -5.48
CA ARG A 191 -2.69 22.11 -5.36
C ARG A 191 -2.50 23.02 -4.15
N VAL A 192 -3.56 23.65 -3.65
CA VAL A 192 -3.48 24.57 -2.48
C VAL A 192 -3.70 23.87 -1.13
N ARG A 193 -4.10 22.59 -1.13
CA ARG A 193 -4.24 21.79 0.09
C ARG A 193 -2.98 21.80 0.93
N ASN A 194 -3.12 22.00 2.24
CA ASN A 194 -2.01 22.13 3.18
C ASN A 194 -2.16 21.24 4.43
N GLY A 195 -3.05 20.25 4.39
CA GLY A 195 -3.20 19.27 5.47
C GLY A 195 -1.95 18.41 5.66
N SER A 196 -1.80 17.86 6.86
CA SER A 196 -0.66 17.01 7.24
C SER A 196 -0.62 15.69 6.47
N VAL A 197 -1.81 15.16 6.14
CA VAL A 197 -2.04 13.93 5.37
C VAL A 197 -2.66 14.27 4.01
N LEU A 198 -3.76 15.03 4.02
CA LEU A 198 -4.41 15.56 2.81
C LEU A 198 -3.72 16.87 2.37
N GLY A 199 -2.45 16.74 1.98
CA GLY A 199 -1.62 17.85 1.54
C GLY A 199 -1.67 18.12 0.03
N LYS A 200 -0.78 18.99 -0.45
CA LYS A 200 -0.65 19.38 -1.86
C LYS A 200 -0.58 18.16 -2.79
N GLY A 201 -1.42 18.14 -3.82
CA GLY A 201 -1.45 17.06 -4.82
C GLY A 201 -2.16 15.80 -4.36
N SER A 202 -2.77 15.80 -3.17
CA SER A 202 -3.49 14.64 -2.61
C SER A 202 -4.98 14.74 -2.90
N ILE A 203 -5.60 13.62 -3.25
CA ILE A 203 -7.05 13.53 -3.48
C ILE A 203 -7.69 12.48 -2.58
N LEU A 204 -8.97 12.69 -2.28
CA LEU A 204 -9.86 11.67 -1.76
C LEU A 204 -10.62 11.06 -2.91
N LYS A 205 -10.47 9.76 -3.08
CA LYS A 205 -11.11 9.00 -4.15
C LYS A 205 -12.04 7.97 -3.57
N MET A 206 -13.24 7.86 -4.11
CA MET A 206 -14.21 6.82 -3.76
C MET A 206 -13.53 5.46 -3.90
N TYR A 207 -13.65 4.66 -2.84
CA TYR A 207 -12.85 3.44 -2.75
C TYR A 207 -13.42 2.31 -3.60
N SER A 208 -14.72 2.36 -3.89
CA SER A 208 -15.36 1.54 -4.92
C SER A 208 -15.01 2.10 -6.31
N PHE A 209 -14.70 1.21 -7.25
CA PHE A 209 -14.41 1.58 -8.63
C PHE A 209 -15.02 0.59 -9.64
N PRO A 210 -15.30 1.03 -10.87
CA PRO A 210 -15.83 0.16 -11.92
C PRO A 210 -14.89 -1.02 -12.22
N GLY A 211 -15.46 -2.20 -12.45
CA GLY A 211 -14.67 -3.41 -12.73
C GLY A 211 -14.01 -4.03 -11.50
N GLN A 212 -14.26 -3.49 -10.29
CA GLN A 212 -13.87 -4.16 -9.05
C GLN A 212 -14.50 -5.55 -8.99
N ARG A 213 -13.67 -6.55 -8.73
CA ARG A 213 -14.10 -7.95 -8.67
C ARG A 213 -15.22 -8.08 -7.64
N THR A 214 -16.32 -8.72 -8.02
CA THR A 214 -17.40 -9.08 -7.12
C THR A 214 -17.44 -10.59 -6.94
N SER A 215 -17.92 -11.03 -5.77
CA SER A 215 -18.14 -12.45 -5.52
C SER A 215 -19.45 -12.86 -6.17
N SER A 216 -19.47 -14.02 -6.81
CA SER A 216 -20.70 -14.60 -7.36
C SER A 216 -21.56 -15.32 -6.30
N HIS A 217 -21.00 -15.62 -5.13
CA HIS A 217 -21.60 -16.56 -4.18
C HIS A 217 -22.31 -15.92 -2.99
N ILE A 218 -21.80 -14.78 -2.50
CA ILE A 218 -22.39 -14.05 -1.38
C ILE A 218 -22.51 -12.59 -1.82
N GLN A 219 -23.75 -12.13 -1.97
CA GLN A 219 -24.07 -10.75 -2.31
C GLN A 219 -24.61 -10.07 -1.06
N ILE A 220 -23.89 -9.05 -0.60
CA ILE A 220 -24.27 -8.17 0.51
C ILE A 220 -24.25 -6.75 -0.06
N GLN A 221 -25.36 -6.03 0.04
CA GLN A 221 -25.46 -4.71 -0.56
C GLN A 221 -24.46 -3.75 0.10
N GLY A 222 -23.64 -3.06 -0.70
CA GLY A 222 -22.61 -2.16 -0.18
C GLY A 222 -21.36 -2.85 0.40
N ALA A 223 -21.25 -4.19 0.34
CA ALA A 223 -20.03 -4.92 0.67
C ALA A 223 -19.54 -5.75 -0.54
N PRO A 224 -18.57 -5.24 -1.32
CA PRO A 224 -18.10 -5.94 -2.51
C PRO A 224 -17.27 -7.18 -2.16
N HIS A 225 -17.23 -8.16 -3.07
CA HIS A 225 -16.36 -9.34 -3.00
C HIS A 225 -16.41 -10.13 -1.68
N VAL A 226 -17.61 -10.44 -1.18
CA VAL A 226 -17.75 -11.29 0.02
C VAL A 226 -17.45 -12.75 -0.33
N TYR A 227 -16.43 -13.32 0.29
CA TYR A 227 -16.04 -14.72 0.10
C TYR A 227 -16.01 -15.47 1.43
N LYS A 228 -16.48 -16.72 1.42
CA LYS A 228 -16.44 -17.64 2.58
C LYS A 228 -15.59 -18.84 2.23
N VAL A 229 -14.66 -19.20 3.12
CA VAL A 229 -13.89 -20.43 2.97
C VAL A 229 -14.77 -21.64 3.27
N ASP A 230 -14.71 -22.65 2.41
CA ASP A 230 -15.45 -23.89 2.62
C ASP A 230 -14.91 -24.68 3.84
N GLY A 231 -15.81 -25.17 4.68
CA GLY A 231 -15.48 -25.86 5.93
C GLY A 231 -15.00 -24.97 7.09
N TYR A 232 -14.83 -23.66 6.91
CA TYR A 232 -14.41 -22.75 8.00
C TYR A 232 -15.39 -21.57 8.18
N PRO A 233 -15.48 -21.01 9.41
CA PRO A 233 -16.19 -19.76 9.68
C PRO A 233 -15.29 -18.55 9.37
N VAL A 234 -14.58 -18.59 8.23
CA VAL A 234 -13.61 -17.58 7.80
C VAL A 234 -14.12 -16.92 6.53
N TYR A 235 -14.15 -15.59 6.54
CA TYR A 235 -14.73 -14.74 5.51
C TYR A 235 -13.75 -13.64 5.10
N SER A 236 -13.84 -13.18 3.85
CA SER A 236 -13.24 -11.93 3.41
C SER A 236 -14.25 -11.04 2.72
N MET A 237 -13.99 -9.74 2.71
CA MET A 237 -14.70 -8.77 1.90
C MET A 237 -13.77 -7.66 1.41
N ALA A 238 -14.15 -7.01 0.30
CA ALA A 238 -13.61 -5.71 -0.04
C ALA A 238 -14.12 -4.66 0.96
N THR A 239 -13.59 -3.45 0.90
CA THR A 239 -14.04 -2.41 1.82
C THR A 239 -15.52 -2.08 1.62
N PRO A 240 -16.35 -2.20 2.67
CA PRO A 240 -17.77 -1.95 2.56
C PRO A 240 -18.10 -0.48 2.82
N THR A 241 -19.31 -0.06 2.44
CA THR A 241 -20.00 1.11 3.02
C THR A 241 -20.38 0.84 4.47
N ILE A 242 -20.75 1.87 5.24
CA ILE A 242 -21.24 1.66 6.62
C ILE A 242 -22.50 0.77 6.61
N ALA A 243 -23.41 0.99 5.66
CA ALA A 243 -24.60 0.14 5.49
C ALA A 243 -24.23 -1.30 5.13
N GLY A 244 -23.28 -1.52 4.22
CA GLY A 244 -22.85 -2.87 3.86
C GLY A 244 -22.08 -3.58 4.98
N ALA A 245 -21.37 -2.83 5.83
CA ALA A 245 -20.78 -3.37 7.05
C ALA A 245 -21.87 -3.87 8.01
N LYS A 246 -22.95 -3.10 8.21
CA LYS A 246 -24.12 -3.52 9.02
C LYS A 246 -24.73 -4.80 8.47
N GLU A 247 -25.06 -4.82 7.19
CA GLU A 247 -25.69 -5.97 6.53
C GLU A 247 -24.79 -7.23 6.61
N MET A 248 -23.48 -7.08 6.48
CA MET A 248 -22.54 -8.19 6.66
C MET A 248 -22.55 -8.72 8.10
N LEU A 249 -22.60 -7.84 9.11
CA LEU A 249 -22.68 -8.25 10.50
C LEU A 249 -24.01 -8.93 10.82
N GLU A 250 -25.13 -8.46 10.27
CA GLU A 250 -26.42 -9.13 10.35
C GLU A 250 -26.35 -10.52 9.71
N TYR A 251 -25.81 -10.64 8.50
CA TYR A 251 -25.61 -11.93 7.83
C TYR A 251 -24.82 -12.94 8.68
N LEU A 252 -23.74 -12.49 9.32
CA LEU A 252 -22.92 -13.34 10.20
C LEU A 252 -23.64 -13.70 11.52
N SER A 253 -24.51 -12.80 11.99
CA SER A 253 -25.29 -12.98 13.22
C SER A 253 -26.52 -13.88 13.01
N VAL A 254 -27.07 -13.96 11.79
CA VAL A 254 -28.42 -14.49 11.52
C VAL A 254 -28.54 -16.02 11.30
N LYS A 255 -27.47 -16.82 11.23
CA LYS A 255 -27.64 -18.28 11.02
C LYS A 255 -28.19 -19.03 12.27
N PRO A 256 -29.40 -19.62 12.29
CA PRO A 256 -29.90 -20.39 13.43
C PRO A 256 -29.72 -21.91 13.28
N LYS A 257 -29.93 -22.63 14.40
CA LYS A 257 -30.06 -24.09 14.64
C LYS A 257 -28.83 -24.82 15.21
N ILE A 258 -28.66 -24.73 16.53
CA ILE A 258 -28.99 -25.79 17.52
C ILE A 258 -29.13 -25.09 18.88
N GLU A 259 -30.08 -25.54 19.69
CA GLU A 259 -30.50 -24.96 20.97
C GLU A 259 -29.33 -24.76 21.97
N GLY A 260 -29.28 -23.59 22.61
CA GLY A 260 -28.72 -23.43 23.96
C GLY A 260 -27.68 -22.33 24.20
N TYR A 261 -26.78 -22.01 23.27
CA TYR A 261 -25.60 -21.15 23.51
C TYR A 261 -25.07 -20.66 22.13
N LEU A 262 -24.62 -19.45 21.80
CA LEU A 262 -24.23 -18.19 22.45
C LEU A 262 -24.31 -17.09 21.37
N THR A 263 -24.30 -15.82 21.77
CA THR A 263 -24.00 -14.67 20.89
C THR A 263 -22.78 -14.95 20.01
N ARG A 264 -22.89 -14.74 18.69
CA ARG A 264 -21.82 -15.08 17.74
C ARG A 264 -20.91 -13.88 17.51
N LYS A 265 -19.94 -13.73 18.40
CA LYS A 265 -18.89 -12.72 18.29
C LYS A 265 -18.20 -12.78 16.92
N VAL A 266 -18.08 -11.64 16.24
CA VAL A 266 -17.34 -11.51 14.98
C VAL A 266 -15.99 -10.85 15.24
N ILE A 267 -14.91 -11.54 14.88
CA ILE A 267 -13.56 -10.96 14.91
C ILE A 267 -13.29 -10.36 13.54
N LEU A 268 -13.28 -9.02 13.47
CA LEU A 268 -13.03 -8.27 12.24
C LEU A 268 -11.59 -7.81 12.21
N THR A 269 -10.83 -8.30 11.23
CA THR A 269 -9.43 -7.93 11.02
C THR A 269 -9.29 -7.14 9.73
N ASP A 270 -8.91 -5.88 9.86
CA ASP A 270 -8.66 -4.98 8.74
C ASP A 270 -7.18 -5.07 8.31
N LEU A 271 -6.96 -5.51 7.07
CA LEU A 271 -5.64 -5.78 6.52
C LEU A 271 -5.07 -4.61 5.70
N ARG A 272 -5.75 -3.46 5.67
CA ARG A 272 -5.39 -2.34 4.79
C ARG A 272 -4.23 -1.52 5.36
N GLU A 273 -3.25 -1.23 4.51
CA GLU A 273 -2.17 -0.25 4.76
C GLU A 273 -2.52 1.18 4.32
N GLU A 274 -3.61 1.34 3.58
CA GLU A 274 -4.07 2.62 3.06
C GLU A 274 -4.87 3.36 4.14
N ALA A 275 -4.72 4.68 4.21
CA ALA A 275 -5.62 5.52 5.01
C ALA A 275 -6.97 5.65 4.30
N VAL A 276 -8.03 5.24 5.01
CA VAL A 276 -9.40 5.29 4.55
C VAL A 276 -10.21 6.20 5.48
N VAL A 277 -11.17 6.92 4.91
CA VAL A 277 -12.14 7.73 5.64
C VAL A 277 -13.54 7.45 5.09
N TYR A 278 -14.54 7.47 5.95
CA TYR A 278 -15.94 7.38 5.57
C TYR A 278 -16.53 8.80 5.55
N ILE A 279 -17.16 9.16 4.44
CA ILE A 279 -17.89 10.42 4.26
C ILE A 279 -19.31 10.03 3.86
N ASN A 280 -20.32 10.49 4.61
CA ASN A 280 -21.73 10.17 4.35
C ASN A 280 -21.98 8.64 4.23
N GLY A 281 -21.26 7.84 5.01
CA GLY A 281 -21.32 6.38 4.98
C GLY A 281 -20.58 5.69 3.82
N THR A 282 -19.98 6.44 2.91
CA THR A 282 -19.22 5.93 1.75
C THR A 282 -17.71 5.97 2.02
N PRO A 283 -16.95 4.90 1.72
CA PRO A 283 -15.50 4.88 1.93
C PRO A 283 -14.75 5.63 0.83
N TYR A 284 -13.80 6.47 1.25
CA TYR A 284 -12.85 7.19 0.42
C TYR A 284 -11.42 6.86 0.84
N VAL A 285 -10.52 6.79 -0.14
CA VAL A 285 -9.09 6.50 0.07
C VAL A 285 -8.23 7.66 -0.39
N LEU A 286 -7.10 7.85 0.29
CA LEU A 286 -6.07 8.81 -0.09
C LEU A 286 -5.31 8.35 -1.35
N ARG A 287 -5.23 9.23 -2.35
CA ARG A 287 -4.50 9.03 -3.61
C ARG A 287 -3.72 10.29 -3.99
N GLU A 288 -2.82 10.16 -4.96
CA GLU A 288 -2.15 11.31 -5.55
C GLU A 288 -2.85 11.71 -6.85
N LEU A 289 -2.97 13.00 -7.11
CA LEU A 289 -3.65 13.52 -8.30
C LEU A 289 -3.00 13.06 -9.60
N ASN A 290 -1.66 12.97 -9.64
CA ASN A 290 -0.92 12.52 -10.81
C ASN A 290 -0.95 11.01 -11.01
N LYS A 291 -1.36 10.24 -9.99
CA LYS A 291 -1.49 8.77 -10.03
C LYS A 291 -2.74 8.31 -9.28
N PRO A 292 -3.93 8.73 -9.74
CA PRO A 292 -5.17 8.60 -8.97
C PRO A 292 -5.69 7.16 -8.88
N VAL A 293 -5.27 6.29 -9.81
CA VAL A 293 -5.59 4.86 -9.82
C VAL A 293 -4.57 4.00 -9.06
N ASP A 294 -3.36 4.51 -8.85
CA ASP A 294 -2.30 3.76 -8.18
C ASP A 294 -2.53 3.70 -6.67
N VAL A 295 -2.34 2.51 -6.11
CA VAL A 295 -2.40 2.29 -4.66
C VAL A 295 -1.28 3.07 -3.97
N LEU A 296 -1.63 3.96 -3.03
CA LEU A 296 -0.67 4.68 -2.19
C LEU A 296 -0.17 3.77 -1.07
N LYS A 297 0.88 3.00 -1.37
CA LYS A 297 1.37 1.92 -0.51
C LYS A 297 2.28 2.41 0.62
N HIS A 298 1.98 2.10 1.88
CA HIS A 298 2.89 2.32 3.02
C HIS A 298 3.49 0.99 3.47
N VAL A 299 4.26 0.36 2.59
CA VAL A 299 4.79 -1.00 2.80
C VAL A 299 5.47 -1.12 4.17
N GLY A 300 4.97 -2.03 5.01
CA GLY A 300 5.53 -2.25 6.36
C GLY A 300 4.86 -1.47 7.48
N ILE A 301 3.89 -0.59 7.20
CA ILE A 301 3.19 0.22 8.20
C ILE A 301 2.44 -0.66 9.21
N THR A 302 2.45 -0.24 10.47
CA THR A 302 1.76 -0.93 11.56
C THR A 302 0.33 -0.40 11.71
N GLY A 303 -0.56 -1.21 12.27
CA GLY A 303 -1.96 -0.82 12.50
C GLY A 303 -2.13 0.53 13.21
N PRO A 304 -1.48 0.75 14.37
CA PRO A 304 -1.57 2.02 15.09
C PRO A 304 -1.11 3.24 14.29
N VAL A 305 -0.07 3.09 13.46
CA VAL A 305 0.43 4.20 12.62
C VAL A 305 -0.56 4.52 11.49
N VAL A 306 -1.23 3.51 10.91
CA VAL A 306 -2.31 3.75 9.93
C VAL A 306 -3.48 4.47 10.59
N GLU A 307 -3.92 4.01 11.76
CA GLU A 307 -5.07 4.61 12.48
C GLU A 307 -4.78 6.08 12.87
N LEU A 308 -3.55 6.39 13.29
CA LEU A 308 -3.13 7.76 13.57
C LEU A 308 -3.11 8.63 12.30
N MET A 309 -2.70 8.07 11.16
CA MET A 309 -2.77 8.75 9.86
C MET A 309 -4.22 8.95 9.40
N GLU A 310 -5.14 8.01 9.67
CA GLU A 310 -6.58 8.14 9.40
C GLU A 310 -7.23 9.22 10.28
N ALA A 311 -6.83 9.33 11.55
CA ALA A 311 -7.27 10.39 12.45
C ALA A 311 -6.84 11.78 11.95
N ARG A 312 -5.57 11.95 11.60
CA ARG A 312 -5.07 13.22 11.02
C ARG A 312 -5.70 13.52 9.65
N LEU A 313 -5.96 12.50 8.83
CA LEU A 313 -6.70 12.67 7.58
C LEU A 313 -8.12 13.21 7.85
N LYS A 314 -8.81 12.69 8.86
CA LYS A 314 -10.12 13.21 9.29
C LYS A 314 -10.00 14.66 9.76
N GLU A 315 -8.98 15.02 10.54
CA GLU A 315 -8.75 16.40 10.98
C GLU A 315 -8.51 17.37 9.83
N ASP A 316 -7.71 16.96 8.83
CA ASP A 316 -7.48 17.75 7.62
C ASP A 316 -8.79 17.98 6.86
N ILE A 317 -9.62 16.94 6.70
CA ILE A 317 -10.95 17.02 6.07
C ILE A 317 -11.86 17.98 6.83
N VAL A 318 -11.95 17.83 8.16
CA VAL A 318 -12.78 18.68 9.01
C VAL A 318 -12.31 20.14 8.96
N THR A 319 -11.01 20.36 8.81
CA THR A 319 -10.45 21.71 8.64
C THR A 319 -10.80 22.29 7.27
N GLU A 320 -10.65 21.53 6.19
CA GLU A 320 -11.00 21.96 4.82
C GLU A 320 -12.51 22.31 4.74
N ILE A 321 -13.41 21.46 5.24
CA ILE A 321 -14.86 21.72 5.21
C ILE A 321 -15.25 22.97 6.01
N ARG A 322 -14.57 23.27 7.13
CA ARG A 322 -14.83 24.48 7.93
C ARG A 322 -14.46 25.74 7.16
N GLN A 323 -13.40 25.68 6.35
CA GLN A 323 -12.93 26.80 5.53
C GLN A 323 -13.81 27.02 4.29
N THR A 324 -14.32 25.94 3.69
CA THR A 324 -15.09 25.99 2.43
C THR A 324 -16.60 26.07 2.61
N GLY A 325 -17.09 26.14 3.86
CA GLY A 325 -18.52 26.21 4.17
C GLY A 325 -19.25 24.88 3.94
N GLY A 326 -18.61 23.76 4.25
CA GLY A 326 -19.19 22.42 4.18
C GLY A 326 -19.06 21.72 2.83
N ARG A 327 -18.26 22.26 1.89
CA ARG A 327 -18.09 21.70 0.54
C ARG A 327 -16.69 21.19 0.30
N MET A 328 -16.53 19.96 -0.15
CA MET A 328 -15.21 19.39 -0.40
C MET A 328 -15.14 18.74 -1.77
N LEU A 329 -13.97 18.85 -2.41
CA LEU A 329 -13.68 18.16 -3.66
C LEU A 329 -13.23 16.72 -3.39
N VAL A 330 -14.06 15.78 -3.84
CA VAL A 330 -13.81 14.33 -3.82
C VAL A 330 -13.81 13.79 -5.24
N HIS A 331 -13.32 12.56 -5.44
CA HIS A 331 -13.13 11.97 -6.77
C HIS A 331 -13.77 10.60 -6.84
N ARG A 332 -14.20 10.18 -8.03
CA ARG A 332 -14.63 8.79 -8.31
C ARG A 332 -14.09 8.33 -9.65
N GLU A 333 -14.00 7.01 -9.84
CA GLU A 333 -13.77 6.44 -11.16
C GLU A 333 -15.10 6.25 -11.87
N GLU A 334 -15.19 6.71 -13.12
CA GLU A 334 -16.29 6.39 -14.02
C GLU A 334 -15.74 5.61 -15.21
N TYR A 335 -16.41 4.51 -15.53
CA TYR A 335 -16.09 3.71 -16.71
C TYR A 335 -16.91 4.22 -17.88
N ASN A 336 -16.22 4.57 -18.96
CA ASN A 336 -16.86 4.95 -20.21
C ASN A 336 -16.97 3.72 -21.13
N PRO A 337 -18.19 3.18 -21.33
CA PRO A 337 -18.38 2.00 -22.18
C PRO A 337 -18.10 2.25 -23.65
N ALA A 338 -18.13 3.51 -24.12
CA ALA A 338 -17.83 3.84 -25.52
C ALA A 338 -16.32 3.81 -25.81
N THR A 339 -15.49 4.19 -24.84
CA THR A 339 -14.02 4.20 -24.99
C THR A 339 -13.35 3.00 -24.34
N ASN A 340 -14.09 2.18 -23.58
CA ASN A 340 -13.56 1.07 -22.77
C ASN A 340 -12.43 1.53 -21.84
N GLN A 341 -12.56 2.74 -21.30
CA GLN A 341 -11.58 3.38 -20.43
C GLN A 341 -12.27 3.93 -19.18
N SER A 342 -11.59 3.82 -18.04
CA SER A 342 -11.99 4.50 -16.80
C SER A 342 -11.31 5.85 -16.71
N CYS A 343 -12.06 6.90 -16.33
CA CYS A 343 -11.53 8.22 -16.03
C CYS A 343 -11.83 8.61 -14.58
N ILE A 344 -11.03 9.53 -14.05
CA ILE A 344 -11.21 10.07 -12.70
C ILE A 344 -11.97 11.38 -12.80
N ILE A 345 -13.08 11.48 -12.08
CA ILE A 345 -13.94 12.65 -12.10
C ILE A 345 -14.00 13.22 -10.69
N GLY A 346 -13.59 14.49 -10.57
CA GLY A 346 -13.79 15.29 -9.37
C GLY A 346 -15.21 15.82 -9.28
N TYR A 347 -15.76 15.88 -8.07
CA TYR A 347 -17.06 16.47 -7.81
C TYR A 347 -17.10 17.06 -6.41
N TRP A 348 -17.93 18.10 -6.26
CA TRP A 348 -18.16 18.74 -4.97
C TRP A 348 -19.22 17.99 -4.19
N GLU A 349 -18.88 17.61 -2.96
CA GLU A 349 -19.81 16.98 -2.03
C GLU A 349 -20.04 17.89 -0.82
N ASN A 350 -21.28 17.96 -0.36
CA ASN A 350 -21.63 18.63 0.89
C ASN A 350 -21.37 17.65 2.04
N ILE A 351 -20.53 18.03 2.98
CA ILE A 351 -20.04 17.18 4.06
C ILE A 351 -20.22 17.91 5.39
N SER A 352 -20.90 17.27 6.34
CA SER A 352 -20.89 17.68 7.75
C SER A 352 -19.69 17.06 8.47
N ALA A 353 -19.17 17.75 9.48
CA ALA A 353 -18.09 17.21 10.32
C ALA A 353 -18.49 15.89 11.02
N ASP A 354 -19.76 15.73 11.36
CA ASP A 354 -20.28 14.53 12.04
C ASP A 354 -20.38 13.30 11.11
N ASP A 355 -20.41 13.54 9.79
CA ASP A 355 -20.50 12.51 8.76
C ASP A 355 -19.13 11.98 8.31
N VAL A 356 -18.03 12.53 8.86
CA VAL A 356 -16.65 12.10 8.61
C VAL A 356 -16.20 11.14 9.70
N LYS A 357 -15.98 9.87 9.35
CA LYS A 357 -15.61 8.81 10.31
C LYS A 357 -14.38 8.04 9.87
N THR A 358 -13.49 7.70 10.80
CA THR A 358 -12.42 6.73 10.56
C THR A 358 -12.99 5.29 10.60
N PRO A 359 -12.30 4.30 10.01
CA PRO A 359 -12.72 2.89 10.15
C PRO A 359 -12.87 2.45 11.60
N ALA A 360 -11.94 2.86 12.48
CA ALA A 360 -12.02 2.56 13.91
C ALA A 360 -13.30 3.14 14.55
N GLU A 361 -13.67 4.38 14.22
CA GLU A 361 -14.90 5.00 14.71
C GLU A 361 -16.16 4.32 14.15
N VAL A 362 -16.15 3.89 12.89
CA VAL A 362 -17.27 3.16 12.29
C VAL A 362 -17.51 1.85 13.05
N TYR A 363 -16.48 1.03 13.26
CA TYR A 363 -16.65 -0.24 13.95
C TYR A 363 -16.86 -0.07 15.46
N ALA A 364 -16.36 1.01 16.08
CA ALA A 364 -16.73 1.35 17.45
C ALA A 364 -18.23 1.67 17.55
N ALA A 365 -18.76 2.52 16.66
CA ALA A 365 -20.19 2.85 16.64
C ALA A 365 -21.07 1.61 16.40
N LEU A 366 -20.66 0.71 15.50
CA LEU A 366 -21.37 -0.56 15.29
C LEU A 366 -21.38 -1.44 16.54
N LYS A 367 -20.29 -1.44 17.32
CA LYS A 367 -20.26 -2.16 18.60
C LYS A 367 -21.25 -1.53 19.60
N ASP A 368 -21.32 -0.21 19.65
CA ASP A 368 -22.23 0.54 20.53
C ASP A 368 -23.71 0.37 20.11
N GLU A 369 -23.98 0.10 18.82
CA GLU A 369 -25.31 -0.28 18.32
C GLU A 369 -25.75 -1.69 18.74
N GLY A 370 -24.88 -2.47 19.40
CA GLY A 370 -25.20 -3.79 19.98
C GLY A 370 -24.65 -5.00 19.22
N TYR A 371 -23.84 -4.80 18.18
CA TYR A 371 -23.17 -5.90 17.49
C TYR A 371 -21.98 -6.42 18.32
N ASP A 372 -21.90 -7.73 18.55
CA ASP A 372 -20.77 -8.37 19.25
C ASP A 372 -19.56 -8.49 18.31
N ILE A 373 -18.77 -7.41 18.21
CA ILE A 373 -17.63 -7.31 17.31
C ILE A 373 -16.33 -6.96 18.05
N THR A 374 -15.22 -7.48 17.53
CA THR A 374 -13.87 -7.05 17.91
C THR A 374 -13.11 -6.64 16.66
N TYR A 375 -12.84 -5.34 16.56
CA TYR A 375 -12.07 -4.74 15.47
C TYR A 375 -10.56 -4.80 15.78
N ARG A 376 -9.76 -5.20 14.79
CA ARG A 376 -8.29 -5.17 14.86
C ARG A 376 -7.72 -4.69 13.52
N ARG A 377 -6.76 -3.76 13.55
CA ARG A 377 -6.02 -3.31 12.35
C ARG A 377 -4.66 -4.02 12.26
N ILE A 378 -4.48 -4.89 11.27
CA ILE A 378 -3.25 -5.66 11.03
C ILE A 378 -2.88 -5.56 9.54
N PRO A 379 -2.20 -4.49 9.10
CA PRO A 379 -1.87 -4.29 7.70
C PRO A 379 -1.04 -5.44 7.11
N LEU A 380 -1.58 -6.12 6.10
CA LEU A 380 -0.93 -7.23 5.41
C LEU A 380 -1.13 -7.11 3.90
N THR A 381 -0.07 -6.69 3.21
CA THR A 381 -0.04 -6.55 1.74
C THR A 381 0.97 -7.51 1.11
N ARG A 382 0.94 -7.64 -0.22
CA ARG A 382 1.81 -8.58 -0.96
C ARG A 382 3.25 -8.06 -1.03
N GLU A 383 3.39 -6.73 -1.03
CA GLU A 383 4.62 -5.97 -1.18
C GLU A 383 5.43 -5.93 0.12
N ARG A 384 4.75 -6.05 1.26
CA ARG A 384 5.39 -6.16 2.57
C ARG A 384 6.18 -7.46 2.64
N GLU A 385 7.33 -7.41 3.30
CA GLU A 385 8.07 -8.62 3.64
C GLU A 385 7.26 -9.42 4.67
N ALA A 386 7.04 -10.71 4.40
CA ALA A 386 6.37 -11.57 5.37
C ALA A 386 7.29 -11.76 6.58
N LEU A 387 6.73 -11.59 7.79
CA LEU A 387 7.42 -11.82 9.06
C LEU A 387 6.73 -12.94 9.85
N THR A 388 7.47 -13.60 10.75
CA THR A 388 6.88 -14.57 11.68
C THR A 388 5.88 -13.91 12.65
N SER A 389 6.11 -12.64 12.99
CA SER A 389 5.21 -11.83 13.81
C SER A 389 3.85 -11.59 13.15
N ASP A 390 3.77 -11.62 11.81
CA ASP A 390 2.50 -11.51 11.10
C ASP A 390 1.65 -12.76 11.30
N VAL A 391 2.27 -13.94 11.30
CA VAL A 391 1.60 -15.20 11.61
C VAL A 391 1.10 -15.20 13.06
N ASP A 392 1.94 -14.74 14.00
CA ASP A 392 1.53 -14.54 15.39
C ASP A 392 0.33 -13.60 15.52
N ALA A 393 0.39 -12.43 14.88
CA ALA A 393 -0.67 -11.42 14.93
C ALA A 393 -2.03 -11.98 14.47
N ILE A 394 -2.04 -12.76 13.38
CA ILE A 394 -3.27 -13.36 12.85
C ILE A 394 -3.72 -14.57 13.69
N GLN A 395 -2.83 -15.48 14.10
CA GLN A 395 -3.25 -16.65 14.88
C GLN A 395 -3.84 -16.27 16.25
N TYR A 396 -3.36 -15.17 16.85
CA TYR A 396 -3.88 -14.65 18.12
C TYR A 396 -5.17 -13.83 17.97
N CYS A 397 -5.69 -13.69 16.75
CA CYS A 397 -7.07 -13.24 16.53
C CYS A 397 -8.11 -14.31 16.85
N LYS A 398 -7.70 -15.57 16.98
CA LYS A 398 -8.59 -16.65 17.42
C LYS A 398 -9.07 -16.41 18.85
N GLU A 399 -10.38 -16.47 19.05
CA GLU A 399 -11.01 -16.41 20.37
C GLU A 399 -12.02 -17.57 20.50
N ASP A 400 -12.17 -18.14 21.70
CA ASP A 400 -13.02 -19.32 21.91
C ASP A 400 -14.52 -19.01 21.71
N CYS A 401 -14.94 -17.78 22.02
CA CYS A 401 -16.31 -17.31 21.81
C CYS A 401 -16.58 -16.78 20.39
N ALA A 402 -15.56 -16.70 19.52
CA ALA A 402 -15.74 -16.18 18.17
C ALA A 402 -16.57 -17.14 17.31
N GLY A 403 -17.70 -16.63 16.80
CA GLY A 403 -18.55 -17.35 15.85
C GLY A 403 -18.08 -17.22 14.40
N SER A 404 -17.37 -16.15 14.04
CA SER A 404 -16.85 -15.92 12.69
C SER A 404 -15.64 -14.98 12.66
N TYR A 405 -14.77 -15.19 11.68
CA TYR A 405 -13.59 -14.37 11.40
C TYR A 405 -13.76 -13.66 10.06
N LEU A 406 -13.74 -12.33 10.06
CA LEU A 406 -13.97 -11.51 8.88
C LEU A 406 -12.72 -10.67 8.56
N PHE A 407 -12.16 -10.85 7.38
CA PHE A 407 -11.01 -10.09 6.90
C PHE A 407 -11.41 -9.02 5.88
N VAL A 408 -11.05 -7.77 6.15
CA VAL A 408 -11.30 -6.64 5.24
C VAL A 408 -10.02 -6.27 4.53
N SER A 409 -10.08 -6.08 3.21
CA SER A 409 -8.96 -5.59 2.41
C SER A 409 -9.45 -4.61 1.34
N HIS A 410 -8.53 -4.07 0.53
CA HIS A 410 -8.90 -3.15 -0.56
C HIS A 410 -9.96 -3.77 -1.48
N THR A 411 -9.68 -4.94 -2.06
CA THR A 411 -10.55 -5.60 -3.05
C THR A 411 -11.21 -6.89 -2.56
N GLY A 412 -10.92 -7.35 -1.33
CA GLY A 412 -11.36 -8.67 -0.87
C GLY A 412 -10.63 -9.84 -1.52
N PHE A 413 -9.65 -9.56 -2.39
CA PHE A 413 -8.91 -10.53 -3.19
C PHE A 413 -7.40 -10.26 -3.17
N GLY A 414 -6.59 -11.31 -3.18
CA GLY A 414 -5.12 -11.24 -3.23
C GLY A 414 -4.47 -11.57 -1.89
N GLY A 415 -3.79 -10.60 -1.29
CA GLY A 415 -3.01 -10.79 -0.06
C GLY A 415 -3.85 -11.27 1.14
N VAL A 416 -5.15 -10.99 1.14
CA VAL A 416 -6.09 -11.48 2.17
C VAL A 416 -6.17 -13.00 2.25
N GLY A 417 -5.95 -13.71 1.13
CA GLY A 417 -5.91 -15.18 1.10
C GLY A 417 -4.83 -15.77 2.03
N TYR A 418 -3.70 -15.06 2.22
CA TYR A 418 -2.65 -15.48 3.14
C TYR A 418 -3.11 -15.42 4.61
N ALA A 419 -3.77 -14.32 5.03
CA ALA A 419 -4.31 -14.18 6.38
C ALA A 419 -5.43 -15.21 6.66
N MET A 420 -6.30 -15.45 5.68
CA MET A 420 -7.33 -16.48 5.76
C MET A 420 -6.71 -17.87 5.91
N ALA A 421 -5.66 -18.19 5.13
CA ALA A 421 -4.97 -19.47 5.25
C ALA A 421 -4.34 -19.69 6.63
N ILE A 422 -3.72 -18.66 7.23
CA ILE A 422 -3.20 -18.74 8.61
C ILE A 422 -4.32 -19.10 9.59
N MET A 423 -5.46 -18.41 9.51
CA MET A 423 -6.59 -18.66 10.39
C MET A 423 -7.20 -20.05 10.18
N CYS A 424 -7.39 -20.49 8.93
CA CYS A 424 -7.88 -21.83 8.61
C CYS A 424 -6.95 -22.93 9.16
N ILE A 425 -5.63 -22.79 8.97
CA ILE A 425 -4.63 -23.72 9.51
C ILE A 425 -4.70 -23.78 11.05
N ARG A 426 -4.89 -22.63 11.70
CA ARG A 426 -5.03 -22.53 13.17
C ARG A 426 -6.28 -23.26 13.67
N LEU A 427 -7.43 -23.04 13.03
CA LEU A 427 -8.69 -23.69 13.38
C LEU A 427 -8.65 -25.21 13.14
N ASP A 428 -8.03 -25.65 12.03
CA ASP A 428 -7.84 -27.06 11.70
C ASP A 428 -7.06 -27.82 12.75
N ALA A 429 -6.00 -27.20 13.29
CA ALA A 429 -5.17 -27.83 14.29
C ALA A 429 -5.99 -28.13 15.56
N GLU A 430 -6.82 -27.19 16.02
CA GLU A 430 -7.65 -27.37 17.22
C GLU A 430 -8.72 -28.45 17.04
N ALA A 431 -9.38 -28.51 15.88
CA ALA A 431 -10.37 -29.54 15.58
C ALA A 431 -9.79 -30.97 15.59
N LYS A 432 -8.47 -31.11 15.39
CA LYS A 432 -7.73 -32.37 15.51
C LYS A 432 -7.31 -32.67 16.96
N PHE A 433 -7.21 -31.67 17.84
CA PHE A 433 -6.88 -31.82 19.27
C PHE A 433 -8.10 -32.04 20.17
N THR A 434 -9.31 -31.71 19.74
CA THR A 434 -10.54 -32.14 20.43
C THR A 434 -10.75 -33.64 20.23
N PRO A 435 -10.83 -34.47 21.29
CA PRO A 435 -11.02 -35.91 21.14
C PRO A 435 -12.40 -36.15 20.55
N LYS A 436 -12.45 -36.51 19.26
CA LYS A 436 -13.71 -36.98 18.65
C LYS A 436 -14.07 -38.31 19.29
N ILE A 437 -15.17 -38.32 20.03
CA ILE A 437 -15.92 -39.53 20.39
C ILE A 437 -16.16 -40.30 19.10
N SER A 438 -15.69 -41.54 19.08
CA SER A 438 -15.61 -42.41 17.92
C SER A 438 -16.99 -42.61 17.28
N GLN A 439 -17.09 -42.39 15.97
CA GLN A 439 -18.14 -43.01 15.16
C GLN A 439 -17.51 -43.68 13.95
N THR A 440 -17.40 -45.01 14.08
CA THR A 440 -17.57 -46.05 13.07
C THR A 440 -16.90 -45.87 11.71
N VAL A 441 -15.75 -46.53 11.61
CA VAL A 441 -15.17 -47.05 10.37
C VAL A 441 -16.17 -47.98 9.69
N VAL A 442 -16.69 -47.59 8.52
CA VAL A 442 -17.25 -48.54 7.55
C VAL A 442 -16.28 -48.61 6.39
N GLY A 443 -15.64 -49.76 6.28
CA GLY A 443 -14.64 -50.05 5.26
C GLY A 443 -15.24 -50.02 3.85
N ARG A 444 -14.51 -49.42 2.92
CA ARG A 444 -14.72 -49.60 1.49
C ARG A 444 -13.50 -50.30 0.90
N ARG A 445 -13.80 -51.41 0.24
CA ARG A 445 -12.88 -52.47 -0.20
C ARG A 445 -11.87 -51.98 -1.22
N SER A 446 -10.66 -52.53 -1.10
CA SER A 446 -9.61 -52.54 -2.10
C SER A 446 -10.13 -53.12 -3.43
N SER A 447 -9.87 -52.44 -4.54
CA SER A 447 -9.99 -52.98 -5.89
C SER A 447 -8.65 -52.80 -6.60
N SER A 448 -8.01 -53.94 -6.87
CA SER A 448 -6.83 -54.11 -7.70
C SER A 448 -7.13 -53.96 -9.20
N MET A 449 -6.05 -53.86 -9.99
CA MET A 449 -5.91 -53.74 -11.47
C MET A 449 -5.54 -52.30 -11.87
N SER A 450 -4.49 -52.01 -12.63
CA SER A 450 -3.58 -52.82 -13.46
C SER A 450 -2.31 -51.99 -13.72
N GLU A 451 -1.14 -52.62 -13.64
CA GLU A 451 0.11 -52.05 -14.16
C GLU A 451 0.01 -51.89 -15.68
N ALA A 452 -0.06 -50.65 -16.16
CA ALA A 452 0.36 -50.29 -17.50
C ALA A 452 0.59 -48.77 -17.60
N ASN A 453 1.80 -48.42 -18.06
CA ASN A 453 2.25 -47.13 -18.59
C ASN A 453 2.66 -46.06 -17.57
N LEU A 454 3.96 -46.07 -17.29
CA LEU A 454 4.77 -44.97 -16.77
C LEU A 454 4.52 -43.69 -17.60
N PRO A 455 4.09 -42.56 -17.01
CA PRO A 455 4.27 -41.26 -17.65
C PRO A 455 5.71 -40.80 -17.35
N SER A 456 6.47 -40.56 -18.41
CA SER A 456 7.70 -39.77 -18.40
C SER A 456 7.49 -38.48 -17.61
N GLU A 457 8.46 -38.15 -16.74
CA GLU A 457 8.76 -36.84 -16.16
C GLU A 457 7.63 -35.81 -16.22
N LEU A 458 6.98 -35.54 -15.08
CA LEU A 458 6.10 -34.37 -14.91
C LEU A 458 6.78 -33.15 -15.54
N SER A 459 6.08 -32.45 -16.43
CA SER A 459 6.62 -31.24 -17.06
C SER A 459 7.05 -30.27 -15.96
N ASP A 460 8.22 -29.62 -16.10
CA ASP A 460 8.73 -28.65 -15.12
C ASP A 460 7.67 -27.60 -14.73
N GLU A 461 6.77 -27.24 -15.64
CA GLU A 461 5.66 -26.32 -15.36
C GLU A 461 4.62 -26.89 -14.40
N GLU A 462 4.33 -28.19 -14.47
CA GLU A 462 3.39 -28.88 -13.58
C GLU A 462 3.97 -28.97 -12.17
N ALA A 463 5.26 -29.27 -12.03
CA ALA A 463 5.96 -29.25 -10.75
C ALA A 463 5.91 -27.84 -10.10
N LEU A 464 6.16 -26.78 -10.87
CA LEU A 464 6.05 -25.40 -10.38
C LEU A 464 4.62 -25.05 -9.98
N ARG A 465 3.61 -25.50 -10.73
CA ARG A 465 2.19 -25.31 -10.38
C ARG A 465 1.80 -26.04 -9.09
N MET A 466 2.40 -27.20 -8.83
CA MET A 466 2.22 -27.96 -7.58
C MET A 466 2.99 -27.34 -6.40
N GLY A 467 3.79 -26.30 -6.63
CA GLY A 467 4.56 -25.62 -5.60
C GLY A 467 5.83 -26.37 -5.20
N ASP A 468 6.34 -27.26 -6.07
CA ASP A 468 7.51 -28.10 -5.82
C ASP A 468 8.81 -27.35 -6.13
N TYR A 469 8.95 -26.15 -5.57
CA TYR A 469 10.16 -25.33 -5.66
C TYR A 469 11.31 -25.96 -4.87
N ARG A 470 12.55 -25.85 -5.36
CA ARG A 470 13.73 -26.47 -4.73
C ARG A 470 13.85 -26.19 -3.23
N ASP A 471 13.64 -24.94 -2.84
CA ASP A 471 13.83 -24.51 -1.45
C ASP A 471 12.65 -24.93 -0.56
N ILE A 472 11.44 -25.08 -1.13
CA ILE A 472 10.28 -25.67 -0.44
C ILE A 472 10.45 -27.18 -0.26
N LEU A 473 10.95 -27.89 -1.27
CA LEU A 473 11.30 -29.31 -1.14
C LEU A 473 12.42 -29.53 -0.13
N SER A 474 13.36 -28.59 -0.01
CA SER A 474 14.40 -28.64 1.03
C SER A 474 13.79 -28.42 2.42
N LEU A 475 12.85 -27.49 2.55
CA LEU A 475 12.09 -27.30 3.79
C LEU A 475 11.34 -28.58 4.20
N THR A 476 10.64 -29.26 3.29
CA THR A 476 9.87 -30.47 3.62
C THR A 476 10.74 -31.64 4.06
N ARG A 477 12.01 -31.68 3.66
CA ARG A 477 12.98 -32.69 4.15
C ARG A 477 13.46 -32.41 5.57
N VAL A 478 13.54 -31.13 5.97
CA VAL A 478 13.99 -30.73 7.31
C VAL A 478 12.86 -30.79 8.33
N LEU A 479 11.61 -30.55 7.91
CA LEU A 479 10.47 -30.54 8.83
C LEU A 479 9.98 -31.94 9.22
N PRO A 480 9.65 -32.19 10.50
CA PRO A 480 8.89 -33.36 10.89
C PRO A 480 7.55 -33.42 10.15
N HIS A 481 7.25 -34.56 9.51
CA HIS A 481 6.08 -34.73 8.65
C HIS A 481 5.97 -33.70 7.51
N GLY A 482 7.09 -33.17 7.01
CA GLY A 482 7.12 -32.09 6.02
C GLY A 482 6.21 -32.28 4.79
N PRO A 483 6.23 -33.43 4.08
CA PRO A 483 5.34 -33.66 2.95
C PRO A 483 3.85 -33.57 3.31
N LYS A 484 3.47 -34.07 4.50
CA LYS A 484 2.10 -33.96 5.01
C LYS A 484 1.74 -32.51 5.38
N ASN A 485 2.66 -31.77 5.98
CA ASN A 485 2.46 -30.35 6.30
C ASN A 485 2.23 -29.53 5.04
N LYS A 486 3.01 -29.77 3.98
CA LYS A 486 2.83 -29.16 2.66
C LYS A 486 1.46 -29.50 2.08
N ALA A 487 1.10 -30.78 2.02
CA ALA A 487 -0.19 -31.21 1.47
C ALA A 487 -1.39 -30.60 2.21
N ASP A 488 -1.35 -30.56 3.55
CA ASP A 488 -2.36 -29.90 4.37
C ASP A 488 -2.50 -28.40 4.03
N VAL A 489 -1.37 -27.71 3.84
CA VAL A 489 -1.33 -26.28 3.48
C VAL A 489 -1.86 -26.06 2.06
N ASP A 490 -1.50 -26.91 1.11
CA ASP A 490 -1.96 -26.81 -0.28
C ASP A 490 -3.48 -26.91 -0.37
N ILE A 491 -4.10 -27.81 0.42
CA ILE A 491 -5.56 -27.93 0.54
C ILE A 491 -6.18 -26.63 1.07
N VAL A 492 -5.58 -26.02 2.10
CA VAL A 492 -6.10 -24.75 2.66
C VAL A 492 -5.96 -23.60 1.67
N ILE A 493 -4.84 -23.52 0.95
CA ILE A 493 -4.63 -22.50 -0.10
C ILE A 493 -5.69 -22.67 -1.20
N GLU A 494 -5.98 -23.90 -1.62
CA GLU A 494 -7.03 -24.19 -2.62
C GLU A 494 -8.41 -23.72 -2.13
N LYS A 495 -8.76 -24.02 -0.86
CA LYS A 495 -10.01 -23.54 -0.26
C LYS A 495 -10.09 -22.02 -0.13
N CYS A 496 -8.95 -21.31 -0.15
CA CYS A 496 -8.89 -19.86 -0.08
C CYS A 496 -8.80 -19.19 -1.47
N ALA A 497 -8.78 -19.96 -2.56
CA ALA A 497 -8.54 -19.46 -3.92
C ALA A 497 -9.50 -18.34 -4.36
N GLY A 498 -10.75 -18.36 -3.86
CA GLY A 498 -11.73 -17.29 -4.15
C GLY A 498 -11.36 -15.93 -3.56
N ALA A 499 -10.50 -15.88 -2.54
CA ALA A 499 -9.95 -14.65 -1.94
C ALA A 499 -8.47 -14.42 -2.30
N GLY A 500 -7.82 -15.34 -3.01
CA GLY A 500 -6.43 -15.23 -3.46
C GLY A 500 -5.69 -16.57 -3.37
N HIS A 501 -4.87 -16.88 -4.37
CA HIS A 501 -4.15 -18.15 -4.46
C HIS A 501 -2.63 -17.92 -4.46
N LEU A 502 -1.99 -18.20 -3.33
CA LEU A 502 -0.57 -17.88 -3.12
C LEU A 502 0.37 -18.61 -4.09
N ARG A 503 0.07 -19.86 -4.47
CA ARG A 503 0.90 -20.60 -5.43
C ARG A 503 0.78 -20.01 -6.84
N ASP A 504 -0.38 -19.44 -7.20
CA ASP A 504 -0.54 -18.75 -8.49
C ASP A 504 0.27 -17.46 -8.53
N ASP A 505 0.33 -16.73 -7.40
CA ASP A 505 1.18 -15.54 -7.27
C ASP A 505 2.68 -15.90 -7.47
N ILE A 506 3.17 -17.00 -6.86
CA ILE A 506 4.56 -17.44 -7.04
C ILE A 506 4.81 -17.85 -8.50
N LEU A 507 3.89 -18.62 -9.10
CA LEU A 507 4.00 -19.05 -10.49
C LEU A 507 3.99 -17.86 -11.45
N TYR A 508 3.16 -16.86 -11.19
CA TYR A 508 3.10 -15.61 -11.97
C TYR A 508 4.45 -14.90 -11.96
N TYR A 509 5.03 -14.63 -10.79
CA TYR A 509 6.33 -13.95 -10.72
C TYR A 509 7.45 -14.76 -11.37
N ASN A 510 7.43 -16.10 -11.26
CA ASN A 510 8.40 -16.96 -11.95
C ASN A 510 8.28 -16.82 -13.48
N LYS A 511 7.05 -16.87 -14.01
CA LYS A 511 6.80 -16.73 -15.45
C LYS A 511 7.21 -15.35 -15.98
N GLU A 512 6.90 -14.29 -15.25
CA GLU A 512 7.28 -12.93 -15.66
C GLU A 512 8.80 -12.70 -15.59
N LEU A 513 9.49 -13.30 -14.61
CA LEU A 513 10.96 -13.28 -14.55
C LEU A 513 11.60 -13.94 -15.77
N ARG A 514 11.08 -15.09 -16.20
CA ARG A 514 11.58 -15.81 -17.39
C ARG A 514 11.36 -15.03 -18.68
N LYS A 515 10.29 -14.24 -18.77
CA LYS A 515 9.99 -13.39 -19.94
C LYS A 515 10.79 -12.09 -19.97
N SER A 516 11.18 -11.57 -18.81
CA SER A 516 11.86 -10.27 -18.73
C SER A 516 13.21 -10.29 -19.44
N CYS A 517 13.45 -9.31 -20.31
CA CYS A 517 14.72 -9.12 -21.01
C CYS A 517 15.84 -8.77 -20.02
N ASP A 518 17.08 -9.20 -20.28
CA ASP A 518 18.23 -8.92 -19.41
C ASP A 518 18.59 -7.42 -19.31
N ASP A 519 18.03 -6.56 -20.18
CA ASP A 519 18.32 -5.12 -20.19
C ASP A 519 17.54 -4.29 -19.14
N ASP A 520 16.53 -4.86 -18.48
CA ASP A 520 15.72 -4.18 -17.45
C ASP A 520 16.00 -4.72 -16.04
N ASP A 521 17.16 -4.30 -15.50
CA ASP A 521 17.65 -4.69 -14.18
C ASP A 521 16.66 -4.33 -13.04
N GLU A 522 15.94 -3.21 -13.14
CA GLU A 522 15.01 -2.76 -12.09
C GLU A 522 13.73 -3.61 -12.06
N GLN A 523 13.14 -3.88 -13.22
CA GLN A 523 11.95 -4.73 -13.29
C GLN A 523 12.27 -6.16 -12.86
N ARG A 524 13.44 -6.69 -13.26
CA ARG A 524 13.92 -8.01 -12.80
C ARG A 524 14.10 -8.05 -11.29
N ALA A 525 14.75 -7.05 -10.71
CA ALA A 525 14.94 -6.96 -9.26
C ALA A 525 13.61 -6.90 -8.50
N TYR A 526 12.63 -6.15 -9.01
CA TYR A 526 11.28 -6.08 -8.45
C TYR A 526 10.53 -7.40 -8.53
N LEU A 527 10.52 -8.06 -9.68
CA LEU A 527 9.87 -9.35 -9.86
C LEU A 527 10.51 -10.43 -8.98
N MET A 528 11.84 -10.41 -8.82
CA MET A 528 12.55 -11.31 -7.91
C MET A 528 12.17 -11.06 -6.45
N ASP A 529 12.15 -9.81 -6.01
CA ASP A 529 11.76 -9.42 -4.66
C ASP A 529 10.31 -9.86 -4.35
N MET A 530 9.38 -9.61 -5.26
CA MET A 530 7.98 -10.03 -5.10
C MET A 530 7.82 -11.56 -5.11
N GLY A 531 8.51 -12.27 -6.00
CA GLY A 531 8.53 -13.72 -6.05
C GLY A 531 9.05 -14.36 -4.75
N ILE A 532 10.17 -13.86 -4.24
CA ILE A 532 10.75 -14.31 -2.96
C ILE A 532 9.79 -14.04 -1.80
N LYS A 533 9.14 -12.88 -1.76
CA LYS A 533 8.13 -12.56 -0.74
C LYS A 533 6.94 -13.50 -0.79
N ALA A 534 6.45 -13.86 -1.97
CA ALA A 534 5.37 -14.85 -2.13
C ALA A 534 5.84 -16.26 -1.68
N LEU A 535 7.04 -16.66 -2.07
CA LEU A 535 7.64 -17.95 -1.66
C LEU A 535 7.84 -18.03 -0.14
N ARG A 536 8.25 -16.92 0.50
CA ARG A 536 8.41 -16.83 1.95
C ARG A 536 7.08 -16.97 2.70
N ARG A 537 5.98 -16.40 2.18
CA ARG A 537 4.65 -16.63 2.74
C ARG A 537 4.29 -18.12 2.71
N TYR A 538 4.58 -18.80 1.61
CA TYR A 538 4.30 -20.23 1.49
C TYR A 538 5.15 -21.05 2.45
N PHE A 539 6.44 -20.72 2.56
CA PHE A 539 7.35 -21.26 3.57
C PHE A 539 6.78 -21.10 4.99
N PHE A 540 6.24 -19.93 5.33
CA PHE A 540 5.63 -19.69 6.65
C PHE A 540 4.35 -20.46 6.89
N LEU A 541 3.48 -20.67 5.90
CA LEU A 541 2.30 -21.52 6.09
C LEU A 541 2.70 -22.97 6.39
N ILE A 542 3.70 -23.52 5.69
CA ILE A 542 4.19 -24.89 5.90
C ILE A 542 4.85 -25.05 7.27
N THR A 543 5.74 -24.11 7.64
CA THR A 543 6.38 -24.13 8.97
C THR A 543 5.37 -23.88 10.09
N PHE A 544 4.38 -23.01 9.89
CA PHE A 544 3.31 -22.78 10.86
C PHE A 544 2.47 -24.05 11.09
N ARG A 545 2.17 -24.81 10.02
CA ARG A 545 1.51 -26.12 10.17
C ARG A 545 2.36 -27.10 10.99
N ALA A 546 3.66 -27.15 10.74
CA ALA A 546 4.58 -27.99 11.52
C ALA A 546 4.67 -27.56 13.00
N TYR A 547 4.67 -26.25 13.24
CA TYR A 547 4.61 -25.66 14.58
C TYR A 547 3.37 -26.13 15.34
N LEU A 548 2.18 -26.02 14.75
CA LEU A 548 0.93 -26.44 15.39
C LEU A 548 0.83 -27.96 15.65
N TYR A 549 1.58 -28.79 14.92
CA TYR A 549 1.68 -30.22 15.22
C TYR A 549 2.62 -30.52 16.39
N SER A 550 3.68 -29.73 16.53
CA SER A 550 4.78 -30.00 17.48
C SER A 550 4.62 -29.28 18.82
N THR A 551 3.81 -28.23 18.89
CA THR A 551 3.68 -27.38 20.07
C THR A 551 2.27 -26.84 20.18
N LYS A 552 1.72 -26.78 21.41
CA LYS A 552 0.45 -26.08 21.61
C LYS A 552 0.68 -24.58 21.47
N ALA A 553 -0.20 -23.89 20.76
CA ALA A 553 -0.08 -22.45 20.52
C ALA A 553 -0.09 -21.58 21.80
N SER A 554 -0.49 -22.16 22.94
CA SER A 554 -0.46 -21.55 24.27
C SER A 554 0.91 -21.59 24.94
N GLU A 555 1.84 -22.43 24.48
CA GLU A 555 3.11 -22.70 25.17
C GLU A 555 4.27 -21.85 24.65
N THR A 556 4.33 -21.61 23.34
CA THR A 556 5.36 -20.77 22.71
C THR A 556 4.76 -19.95 21.58
N LYS A 557 5.34 -18.80 21.22
CA LYS A 557 4.92 -18.05 20.01
C LYS A 557 5.53 -18.69 18.77
N PHE A 558 4.88 -18.55 17.60
CA PHE A 558 5.45 -19.06 16.36
C PHE A 558 6.79 -18.38 16.05
N THR A 559 6.92 -17.07 16.31
CA THR A 559 8.19 -16.36 16.19
C THR A 559 9.28 -16.98 17.05
N SER A 560 9.02 -17.24 18.33
CA SER A 560 10.00 -17.85 19.24
C SER A 560 10.36 -19.28 18.81
N TRP A 561 9.39 -20.05 18.32
CA TRP A 561 9.60 -21.40 17.79
C TRP A 561 10.48 -21.38 16.52
N MET A 562 10.29 -20.41 15.63
CA MET A 562 11.14 -20.19 14.46
C MET A 562 12.55 -19.76 14.85
N ASP A 563 12.67 -18.88 15.85
CA ASP A 563 13.95 -18.39 16.34
C ASP A 563 14.80 -19.47 17.01
N SER A 564 14.15 -20.46 17.63
CA SER A 564 14.82 -21.64 18.21
C SER A 564 15.38 -22.62 17.17
N ARG A 565 15.08 -22.44 15.88
CA ARG A 565 15.46 -23.33 14.77
C ARG A 565 16.35 -22.64 13.75
N PRO A 566 17.68 -22.56 13.99
CA PRO A 566 18.61 -21.89 13.09
C PRO A 566 18.60 -22.48 11.67
N GLU A 567 18.32 -23.77 11.51
CA GLU A 567 18.18 -24.43 10.22
C GLU A 567 17.02 -23.87 9.38
N LEU A 568 15.87 -23.61 10.00
CA LEU A 568 14.71 -23.01 9.32
C LEU A 568 14.97 -21.54 8.99
N ARG A 569 15.61 -20.81 9.91
CA ARG A 569 16.02 -19.42 9.66
C ARG A 569 16.99 -19.33 8.48
N HIS A 570 17.96 -20.25 8.41
CA HIS A 570 18.91 -20.30 7.30
C HIS A 570 18.20 -20.56 5.96
N LEU A 571 17.28 -21.52 5.90
CA LEU A 571 16.50 -21.77 4.68
C LEU A 571 15.65 -20.55 4.27
N CYS A 572 14.93 -19.94 5.21
CA CYS A 572 14.08 -18.78 4.96
C CYS A 572 14.84 -17.56 4.43
N ASN A 573 16.07 -17.34 4.93
CA ASN A 573 16.92 -16.22 4.51
C ASN A 573 17.57 -16.45 3.13
N ASN A 574 17.66 -17.70 2.67
CA ASN A 574 18.32 -18.07 1.43
C ASN A 574 17.33 -18.53 0.34
N LEU A 575 16.04 -18.23 0.48
CA LEU A 575 15.03 -18.51 -0.53
C LEU A 575 15.40 -17.86 -1.87
N ARG A 576 15.32 -18.65 -2.95
CA ARG A 576 15.57 -18.23 -4.33
C ARG A 576 14.41 -18.65 -5.21
N MET A 577 14.08 -17.81 -6.17
CA MET A 577 13.24 -18.22 -7.29
C MET A 577 14.09 -19.06 -8.25
N ASP A 578 13.55 -20.19 -8.69
CA ASP A 578 14.20 -21.03 -9.70
C ASP A 578 14.35 -20.21 -11.00
N LYS A 579 15.57 -20.19 -11.56
CA LYS A 579 15.91 -19.44 -12.77
C LYS A 579 15.27 -20.07 -14.01
#